data_AF-A0A7S2W5A7-F1
#
_entry.id   AF-A0A7S2W5A7-F1
#
_cell.length_a   1.000
_cell.length_b   1.000
_cell.length_c   1.000
_cell.angle_alpha   90.00
_cell.angle_beta   90.00
_cell.angle_gamma   90.00
#
_symmetry.space_group_name_H-M   'P 1'
#
loop_
_entity.id
_entity.type
_entity.pdbx_description
1 polymer ?
#
loop_
_entity_poly.entity_id
_entity_poly.type
_entity_poly.pdbx_seq_one_letter_code
_entity_poly.pdbx_strand_id
1 'polypeptide(L)'
;KFQTLSQYIIEWSNRYKTDAKKEGLTTPVNIVVSNRPPSLTEGVSMRSGVRFEFKSTNTGSAYQSKSEERSYERQDTKTKASNKANENKKAETMYPMRRQKKEGGVEIFVEKTTSNELRVRARRCNMDDKTNIKEISEVTLVKKLQRAVDVWAQLQ
;
A
#
# COMPACT_ATOMS: atom_id res chain seq x y z
N LYS A 1 -13.14 -22.73 9.10
CA LYS A 1 -13.62 -21.32 9.02
C LYS A 1 -12.48 -20.30 8.96
N PHE A 2 -11.60 -20.16 9.97
CA PHE A 2 -10.48 -19.20 9.90
C PHE A 2 -9.54 -19.44 8.71
N GLN A 3 -9.02 -20.67 8.57
CA GLN A 3 -8.11 -21.04 7.48
C GLN A 3 -8.75 -20.91 6.10
N THR A 4 -10.00 -21.37 5.97
CA THR A 4 -10.76 -21.28 4.71
C THR A 4 -11.03 -19.84 4.29
N LEU A 5 -11.41 -18.96 5.23
CA LEU A 5 -11.57 -17.53 4.96
C LEU A 5 -10.23 -16.86 4.62
N SER A 6 -9.15 -17.21 5.34
CA SER A 6 -7.81 -16.68 5.08
C SER A 6 -7.33 -17.02 3.67
N GLN A 7 -7.50 -18.28 3.26
CA GLN A 7 -7.18 -18.74 1.92
C GLN A 7 -8.02 -18.03 0.86
N TYR A 8 -9.34 -17.91 1.11
CA TYR A 8 -10.25 -17.20 0.23
C TYR A 8 -9.83 -15.73 0.02
N ILE A 9 -9.43 -15.02 1.08
CA ILE A 9 -8.95 -13.64 0.96
C ILE A 9 -7.63 -13.55 0.18
N ILE A 10 -6.72 -14.51 0.34
CA ILE A 10 -5.47 -14.56 -0.45
C ILE A 10 -5.80 -14.74 -1.94
N GLU A 11 -6.66 -15.70 -2.28
CA GLU A 11 -7.08 -15.96 -3.66
C GLU A 11 -7.85 -14.77 -4.27
N TRP A 12 -8.76 -14.19 -3.51
CA TRP A 12 -9.46 -12.95 -3.89
C TRP A 12 -8.47 -11.82 -4.17
N SER A 13 -7.45 -11.65 -3.32
CA SER A 13 -6.45 -10.60 -3.50
C SER A 13 -5.61 -10.83 -4.76
N ASN A 14 -5.24 -12.08 -5.07
CA ASN A 14 -4.41 -12.39 -6.22
C ASN A 14 -5.02 -11.95 -7.58
N ARG A 15 -6.35 -11.79 -7.67
CA ARG A 15 -7.02 -11.26 -8.87
C ARG A 15 -6.54 -9.86 -9.27
N TYR A 16 -6.09 -9.07 -8.29
CA TYR A 16 -5.57 -7.72 -8.53
C TYR A 16 -4.10 -7.70 -8.95
N LYS A 17 -3.37 -8.84 -8.93
CA LYS A 17 -1.96 -8.89 -9.37
C LYS A 17 -1.83 -8.74 -10.89
N THR A 18 -2.73 -9.38 -11.63
CA THR A 18 -2.69 -9.38 -13.11
C THR A 18 -3.52 -8.25 -13.68
N ASP A 19 -4.77 -8.08 -13.21
CA ASP A 19 -5.74 -7.21 -13.86
C ASP A 19 -6.47 -6.28 -12.87
N ALA A 20 -5.73 -5.50 -12.09
CA ALA A 20 -6.30 -4.53 -11.14
C ALA A 20 -7.38 -3.63 -11.77
N LYS A 21 -7.18 -3.21 -13.03
CA LYS A 21 -8.15 -2.39 -13.79
C LYS A 21 -9.48 -3.11 -14.04
N LYS A 22 -9.44 -4.40 -14.38
CA LYS A 22 -10.65 -5.22 -14.63
C LYS A 22 -11.47 -5.40 -13.36
N GLU A 23 -10.80 -5.48 -12.21
CA GLU A 23 -11.44 -5.54 -10.90
C GLU A 23 -12.02 -4.18 -10.44
N GLY A 24 -11.78 -3.11 -11.20
CA GLY A 24 -12.28 -1.76 -10.95
C GLY A 24 -11.30 -0.85 -10.21
N LEU A 25 -10.05 -1.27 -10.04
CA LEU A 25 -9.03 -0.48 -9.38
C LEU A 25 -8.25 0.36 -10.40
N THR A 26 -8.29 1.68 -10.23
CA THR A 26 -7.59 2.62 -11.14
C THR A 26 -6.11 2.76 -10.81
N THR A 27 -5.71 2.37 -9.60
CA THR A 27 -4.32 2.43 -9.12
C THR A 27 -3.69 1.04 -9.19
N PRO A 28 -2.54 0.86 -9.87
CA PRO A 28 -1.81 -0.39 -9.84
C PRO A 28 -1.36 -0.73 -8.43
N VAL A 29 -1.36 -2.01 -8.08
CA VAL A 29 -1.04 -2.48 -6.73
C VAL A 29 0.05 -3.53 -6.73
N ASN A 30 0.82 -3.54 -5.66
CA ASN A 30 1.63 -4.68 -5.25
C ASN A 30 0.90 -5.40 -4.10
N ILE A 31 0.87 -6.72 -4.13
CA ILE A 31 0.16 -7.51 -3.12
C ILE A 31 1.16 -8.34 -2.36
N VAL A 32 1.23 -8.08 -1.06
CA VAL A 32 2.19 -8.70 -0.14
C VAL A 32 1.41 -9.42 0.96
N VAL A 33 1.84 -10.60 1.36
CA VAL A 33 1.26 -11.27 2.53
C VAL A 33 1.61 -10.45 3.77
N SER A 34 0.62 -10.16 4.61
CA SER A 34 0.85 -9.42 5.84
C SER A 34 1.45 -10.36 6.90
N ASN A 35 2.66 -10.01 7.35
CA ASN A 35 3.34 -10.69 8.45
C ASN A 35 3.03 -10.08 9.83
N ARG A 36 1.99 -9.25 9.96
CA ARG A 36 1.64 -8.64 11.25
C ARG A 36 1.22 -9.73 12.24
N PRO A 37 1.87 -9.82 13.42
CA PRO A 37 1.51 -10.83 14.43
C PRO A 37 0.12 -10.56 15.03
N PRO A 38 -0.52 -11.60 15.60
CA PRO A 38 -1.69 -11.40 16.46
C PRO A 38 -1.30 -10.52 17.67
N SER A 39 -2.26 -9.74 18.16
CA SER A 39 -2.04 -8.86 19.32
C SER A 39 -3.03 -9.20 20.42
N LEU A 40 -2.51 -9.56 21.60
CA LEU A 40 -3.36 -9.81 22.78
C LEU A 40 -4.13 -8.56 23.21
N THR A 41 -3.54 -7.37 23.07
CA THR A 41 -4.21 -6.11 23.39
C THR A 41 -5.41 -5.82 22.49
N GLU A 42 -5.43 -6.40 21.29
CA GLU A 42 -6.54 -6.27 20.34
C GLU A 42 -7.55 -7.43 20.45
N GLY A 43 -7.35 -8.33 21.43
CA GLY A 43 -8.15 -9.52 21.66
C GLY A 43 -8.05 -10.55 20.53
N VAL A 44 -6.91 -10.63 19.83
CA VAL A 44 -6.74 -11.48 18.64
C VAL A 44 -5.86 -12.69 18.98
N SER A 45 -6.40 -13.89 18.81
CA SER A 45 -5.70 -15.17 18.99
C SER A 45 -4.96 -15.61 17.72
N MET A 46 -5.53 -15.39 16.53
CA MET A 46 -4.90 -15.70 15.25
C MET A 46 -5.13 -14.58 14.25
N ARG A 47 -4.14 -14.30 13.41
CA ARG A 47 -4.20 -13.27 12.37
C ARG A 47 -3.57 -13.79 11.08
N SER A 48 -4.26 -13.56 9.97
CA SER A 48 -3.74 -13.75 8.61
C SER A 48 -4.18 -12.57 7.78
N GLY A 49 -3.42 -12.15 6.78
CA GLY A 49 -3.80 -10.99 6.00
C GLY A 49 -2.98 -10.75 4.76
N VAL A 50 -3.42 -9.76 3.99
CA VAL A 50 -2.79 -9.31 2.75
C VAL A 50 -2.72 -7.79 2.74
N ARG A 51 -1.69 -7.26 2.11
CA ARG A 51 -1.44 -5.83 1.96
C ARG A 51 -1.45 -5.45 0.49
N PHE A 52 -2.31 -4.49 0.17
CA PHE A 52 -2.37 -3.80 -1.11
C PHE A 52 -1.54 -2.53 -1.00
N GLU A 53 -0.34 -2.56 -1.56
CA GLU A 53 0.54 -1.39 -1.63
C GLU A 53 0.29 -0.71 -2.96
N PHE A 54 -0.14 0.55 -2.94
CA PHE A 54 -0.35 1.28 -4.18
C PHE A 54 0.98 1.64 -4.81
N LYS A 55 1.05 1.53 -6.14
CA LYS A 55 2.24 1.94 -6.90
C LYS A 55 2.10 3.42 -7.27
N SER A 56 3.22 4.14 -7.20
CA SER A 56 3.29 5.52 -7.66
C SER A 56 2.86 5.60 -9.12
N THR A 57 1.93 6.51 -9.39
CA THR A 57 1.41 6.78 -10.73
C THR A 57 1.66 8.24 -11.05
N ASN A 58 2.01 8.54 -12.31
CA ASN A 58 2.25 9.91 -12.76
C ASN A 58 0.98 10.78 -12.77
N THR A 59 -0.20 10.21 -12.50
CA THR A 59 -1.48 10.91 -12.46
C THR A 59 -1.64 11.90 -11.30
N GLY A 60 -0.65 12.00 -10.40
CA GLY A 60 -0.62 12.99 -9.32
C GLY A 60 0.28 14.20 -9.55
N SER A 61 1.03 14.28 -10.66
CA SER A 61 1.92 15.43 -10.93
C SER A 61 1.14 16.68 -11.38
N ALA A 62 -0.06 16.54 -11.94
CA ALA A 62 -0.87 17.65 -12.44
C ALA A 62 -1.44 18.57 -11.33
N TYR A 63 -1.44 18.12 -10.07
CA TYR A 63 -1.87 18.90 -8.90
C TYR A 63 -0.70 19.34 -8.03
N GLN A 64 0.53 19.28 -8.54
CA GLN A 64 1.66 19.89 -7.85
C GLN A 64 1.54 21.41 -7.95
N SER A 65 1.74 22.09 -6.83
CA SER A 65 1.84 23.55 -6.85
C SER A 65 3.02 23.97 -7.75
N LYS A 66 2.89 25.11 -8.45
CA LYS A 66 3.95 25.69 -9.29
C LYS A 66 5.29 25.84 -8.54
N SER A 67 5.25 25.92 -7.20
CA SER A 67 6.41 25.90 -6.30
C SER A 67 7.03 24.52 -6.14
N GLU A 68 6.23 23.45 -5.99
CA GLU A 68 6.73 22.08 -5.90
C GLU A 68 7.38 21.62 -7.20
N GLU A 69 6.77 21.96 -8.34
CA GLU A 69 7.29 21.67 -9.68
C GLU A 69 8.66 22.32 -9.91
N ARG A 70 8.82 23.60 -9.53
CA ARG A 70 10.11 24.31 -9.56
C ARG A 70 11.19 23.69 -8.69
N SER A 71 10.84 23.10 -7.55
CA SER A 71 11.83 22.40 -6.71
C SER A 71 12.31 21.08 -7.33
N TYR A 72 11.49 20.43 -8.16
CA TYR A 72 11.90 19.23 -8.90
C TYR A 72 12.79 19.58 -10.11
N GLU A 73 12.43 20.59 -10.91
CA GLU A 73 13.21 21.01 -12.09
C GLU A 73 14.61 21.54 -11.73
N ARG A 74 14.74 22.26 -10.60
CA ARG A 74 16.03 22.79 -10.13
C ARG A 74 17.03 21.70 -9.71
N GLN A 75 16.56 20.48 -9.45
CA GLN A 75 17.45 19.38 -9.08
C GLN A 75 17.83 18.48 -10.26
N ASP A 76 16.99 18.34 -11.29
CA ASP A 76 17.33 17.49 -12.45
C ASP A 76 18.36 18.12 -13.39
N THR A 77 18.45 19.46 -13.44
CA THR A 77 19.45 20.16 -14.25
C THR A 77 20.87 20.09 -13.68
N LYS A 78 21.06 19.69 -12.41
CA LYS A 78 22.40 19.50 -11.81
C LYS A 78 23.03 18.14 -12.09
N THR A 79 22.30 17.16 -12.62
CA THR A 79 22.81 15.78 -12.79
C THR A 79 23.40 15.52 -14.18
N LYS A 80 23.32 16.46 -15.13
CA LYS A 80 23.87 16.29 -16.50
C LYS A 80 25.17 17.04 -16.78
N ALA A 81 25.77 17.72 -15.79
CA ALA A 81 26.97 18.52 -15.98
C ALA A 81 28.04 18.25 -14.90
N SER A 82 28.53 17.02 -14.78
CA SER A 82 29.78 16.77 -14.06
C SER A 82 30.43 15.44 -14.47
N ASN A 83 30.75 15.29 -15.76
CA ASN A 83 31.87 14.46 -16.19
C ASN A 83 33.07 15.39 -16.36
N LYS A 84 33.80 15.67 -15.29
CA LYS A 84 35.25 15.97 -15.29
C LYS A 84 35.78 16.25 -13.87
N ALA A 85 36.72 15.40 -13.48
CA ALA A 85 37.90 15.66 -12.65
C ALA A 85 37.77 15.89 -11.13
N ASN A 86 38.67 15.17 -10.47
CA ASN A 86 39.39 15.45 -9.23
C ASN A 86 39.03 14.74 -7.92
N GLU A 87 40.08 14.05 -7.46
CA GLU A 87 40.33 13.45 -6.15
C GLU A 87 40.22 14.44 -4.99
N ASN A 88 39.95 13.87 -3.81
CA ASN A 88 40.17 14.42 -2.49
C ASN A 88 39.41 15.69 -2.09
N LYS A 89 38.29 15.49 -1.36
CA LYS A 89 38.08 16.12 -0.04
C LYS A 89 36.86 15.54 0.69
N LYS A 90 37.08 15.17 1.94
CA LYS A 90 36.07 14.86 2.97
C LYS A 90 35.09 16.03 3.14
N ALA A 91 33.81 15.73 2.97
CA ALA A 91 32.71 16.26 3.77
C ALA A 91 31.55 15.27 3.62
N GLU A 92 31.19 14.60 4.71
CA GLU A 92 29.95 13.82 4.81
C GLU A 92 28.75 14.78 4.78
N THR A 93 28.44 15.33 3.61
CA THR A 93 27.11 15.89 3.35
C THR A 93 26.21 14.72 3.02
N MET A 94 25.51 14.25 4.06
CA MET A 94 24.38 13.34 3.99
C MET A 94 23.33 13.95 3.05
N TYR A 95 23.42 13.64 1.75
CA TYR A 95 22.39 14.02 0.78
C TYR A 95 21.06 13.48 1.29
N PRO A 96 19.98 14.28 1.37
CA PRO A 96 18.67 13.73 1.67
C PRO A 96 18.33 12.79 0.51
N MET A 97 18.46 11.49 0.74
CA MET A 97 17.91 10.46 -0.13
C MET A 97 16.48 10.91 -0.45
N ARG A 98 16.23 11.22 -1.73
CA ARG A 98 14.90 11.55 -2.25
C ARG A 98 13.97 10.44 -1.78
N ARG A 99 13.19 10.69 -0.72
CA ARG A 99 12.12 9.77 -0.33
C ARG A 99 11.17 9.74 -1.51
N GLN A 100 11.21 8.67 -2.30
CA GLN A 100 10.17 8.40 -3.29
C GLN A 100 8.84 8.58 -2.55
N LYS A 101 7.96 9.42 -3.08
CA LYS A 101 6.65 9.69 -2.47
C LYS A 101 5.96 8.33 -2.33
N LYS A 102 5.82 7.86 -1.09
CA LYS A 102 5.12 6.61 -0.80
C LYS A 102 3.66 6.84 -1.17
N GLU A 103 3.10 5.91 -1.91
CA GLU A 103 1.66 5.83 -2.04
C GLU A 103 1.15 4.97 -0.89
N GLY A 104 0.00 5.34 -0.34
CA GLY A 104 -0.62 4.57 0.74
C GLY A 104 -1.08 3.20 0.27
N GLY A 105 -1.94 2.57 1.05
CA GLY A 105 -2.47 1.28 0.69
C GLY A 105 -3.48 0.77 1.70
N VAL A 106 -3.98 -0.43 1.43
CA VAL A 106 -4.95 -1.09 2.31
C VAL A 106 -4.39 -2.44 2.75
N GLU A 107 -4.36 -2.66 4.06
CA GLU A 107 -4.04 -3.95 4.65
C GLU A 107 -5.31 -4.58 5.21
N ILE A 108 -5.55 -5.82 4.83
CA ILE A 108 -6.74 -6.59 5.17
C ILE A 108 -6.33 -7.76 6.04
N PHE A 109 -7.00 -7.93 7.17
CA PHE A 109 -6.79 -9.02 8.10
C PHE A 109 -8.04 -9.86 8.25
N VAL A 110 -7.85 -11.17 8.27
CA VAL A 110 -8.75 -12.13 8.88
C VAL A 110 -8.23 -12.37 10.30
N GLU A 111 -9.07 -12.10 11.28
CA GLU A 111 -8.73 -12.21 12.70
C GLU A 111 -9.66 -13.21 13.36
N LYS A 112 -9.08 -14.07 14.19
CA LYS A 112 -9.79 -14.88 15.15
C LYS A 112 -9.61 -14.23 16.52
N THR A 113 -10.69 -13.90 17.20
CA THR A 113 -10.63 -13.29 18.53
C THR A 113 -10.30 -14.33 19.60
N THR A 114 -9.98 -13.89 20.81
CA THR A 114 -9.86 -14.76 21.99
C THR A 114 -11.20 -15.40 22.36
N SER A 115 -12.32 -14.74 22.04
CA SER A 115 -13.69 -15.26 22.17
C SER A 115 -14.08 -16.24 21.05
N ASN A 116 -13.13 -16.65 20.21
CA ASN A 116 -13.34 -17.58 19.09
C ASN A 116 -14.25 -17.03 17.96
N GLU A 117 -14.46 -15.72 17.90
CA GLU A 117 -15.21 -15.06 16.82
C GLU A 117 -14.29 -14.73 15.64
N LEU A 118 -14.87 -14.67 14.44
CA LEU A 118 -14.15 -14.28 13.21
C LEU A 118 -14.55 -12.88 12.81
N ARG A 119 -13.55 -12.04 12.49
CA ARG A 119 -13.78 -10.73 11.90
C ARG A 119 -12.78 -10.46 10.79
N VAL A 120 -13.23 -9.69 9.80
CA VAL A 120 -12.36 -9.17 8.74
C VAL A 120 -12.19 -7.67 8.97
N ARG A 121 -10.95 -7.19 9.00
CA ARG A 121 -10.63 -5.76 9.19
C ARG A 121 -9.79 -5.26 8.04
N ALA A 122 -10.13 -4.09 7.52
CA ALA A 122 -9.29 -3.35 6.60
C ALA A 122 -8.73 -2.11 7.31
N ARG A 123 -7.49 -1.75 7.02
CA ARG A 123 -6.85 -0.53 7.53
C ARG A 123 -5.93 0.08 6.48
N ARG A 124 -5.62 1.36 6.64
CA ARG A 124 -4.56 1.99 5.84
C ARG A 124 -3.18 1.47 6.22
N CYS A 125 -2.31 1.31 5.25
CA CYS A 125 -0.90 0.94 5.44
C CYS A 125 0.03 1.90 4.68
N ASN A 126 1.33 1.84 4.99
CA ASN A 126 2.38 2.65 4.36
C ASN A 126 2.10 4.16 4.44
N MET A 127 1.53 4.63 5.55
CA MET A 127 1.18 6.03 5.80
C MET A 127 2.35 6.78 6.45
N ASP A 128 2.68 7.94 5.89
CA ASP A 128 3.52 9.00 6.45
C ASP A 128 2.92 10.38 6.11
N ASP A 129 3.47 11.46 6.66
CA ASP A 129 2.95 12.83 6.47
C ASP A 129 2.96 13.30 5.01
N LYS A 130 3.69 12.62 4.13
CA LYS A 130 3.85 12.95 2.71
C LYS A 130 3.19 11.92 1.79
N THR A 131 2.48 10.95 2.37
CA THR A 131 1.88 9.85 1.64
C THR A 131 0.69 10.35 0.85
N ASN A 132 0.67 10.03 -0.43
CA ASN A 132 -0.50 10.32 -1.26
C ASN A 132 -1.58 9.25 -1.01
N ILE A 133 -2.78 9.71 -0.63
CA ILE A 133 -3.91 8.85 -0.30
C ILE A 133 -4.76 8.67 -1.55
N LYS A 134 -4.93 7.42 -2.00
CA LYS A 134 -5.80 7.09 -3.14
C LYS A 134 -7.18 6.69 -2.66
N GLU A 135 -7.90 7.64 -2.08
CA GLU A 135 -9.17 7.40 -1.38
C GLU A 135 -10.19 6.60 -2.20
N ILE A 136 -10.34 6.91 -3.50
CA ILE A 136 -11.25 6.20 -4.41
C ILE A 136 -10.86 4.72 -4.52
N SER A 137 -9.57 4.41 -4.64
CA SER A 137 -9.05 3.05 -4.70
C SER A 137 -9.25 2.31 -3.37
N GLU A 138 -9.04 2.98 -2.23
CA GLU A 138 -9.29 2.40 -0.91
C GLU A 138 -10.76 2.04 -0.71
N VAL A 139 -11.67 2.97 -0.99
CA VAL A 139 -13.12 2.76 -0.88
C VAL A 139 -13.58 1.63 -1.81
N THR A 140 -13.03 1.56 -3.02
CA THR A 140 -13.35 0.51 -3.98
C THR A 140 -12.92 -0.87 -3.45
N LEU A 141 -11.70 -0.98 -2.89
CA LEU A 141 -11.23 -2.23 -2.29
C LEU A 141 -12.12 -2.67 -1.12
N VAL A 142 -12.47 -1.76 -0.21
CA VAL A 142 -13.30 -2.09 0.95
C VAL A 142 -14.70 -2.53 0.52
N LYS A 143 -15.33 -1.86 -0.44
CA LYS A 143 -16.64 -2.27 -0.99
C LYS A 143 -16.59 -3.65 -1.65
N LYS A 144 -15.54 -3.93 -2.42
CA LYS A 144 -15.34 -5.24 -3.06
C LYS A 144 -15.05 -6.35 -2.06
N LEU A 145 -14.27 -6.04 -1.02
CA LEU A 145 -13.99 -6.94 0.09
C LEU A 145 -15.27 -7.33 0.82
N GLN A 146 -16.12 -6.36 1.17
CA GLN A 146 -17.39 -6.61 1.86
C GLN A 146 -18.23 -7.62 1.07
N ARG A 147 -18.44 -7.37 -0.23
CA ARG A 147 -19.20 -8.27 -1.10
C ARG A 147 -18.58 -9.67 -1.18
N ALA A 148 -17.25 -9.77 -1.26
CA ALA A 148 -16.57 -11.06 -1.31
C ALA A 148 -16.76 -11.86 0.00
N VAL A 149 -16.68 -11.17 1.15
CA VAL A 149 -16.92 -11.79 2.46
C VAL A 149 -18.38 -12.19 2.63
N ASP A 150 -19.33 -11.37 2.18
CA ASP A 150 -20.77 -11.69 2.23
C ASP A 150 -21.09 -12.96 1.42
N VAL A 151 -20.56 -13.04 0.20
CA VAL A 151 -20.72 -14.24 -0.65
C VAL A 151 -20.07 -15.46 0.00
N TRP A 152 -18.87 -15.33 0.54
CA TRP A 152 -18.23 -16.42 1.27
C TRP A 152 -19.08 -16.88 2.46
N ALA A 153 -19.64 -15.93 3.23
CA ALA A 153 -20.48 -16.24 4.38
C ALA A 153 -21.78 -16.98 4.02
N GLN A 154 -22.33 -16.73 2.82
CA GLN A 154 -23.50 -17.45 2.30
C GLN A 154 -23.18 -18.88 1.82
N LEU A 155 -21.92 -19.16 1.47
CA LEU A 155 -21.46 -20.45 0.96
C LEU A 155 -20.91 -21.39 2.05
N GLN A 156 -20.98 -21.01 3.33
CA GLN A 156 -20.45 -21.76 4.47
C GLN A 156 -21.55 -22.18 5.43
#